data_AF-A0A428U519-F1
#
_entry.id   AF-A0A428U519-F1
#
_cell.length_a   1.000
_cell.length_b   1.000
_cell.length_c   1.000
_cell.angle_alpha   90.00
_cell.angle_beta   90.00
_cell.angle_gamma   90.00
#
_symmetry.space_group_name_H-M   'P 1'
#
loop_
_entity.id
_entity.type
_entity.pdbx_description
1 polymer ?
#
loop_
_entity_poly.entity_id
_entity_poly.type
_entity_poly.pdbx_seq_one_letter_code
_entity_poly.pdbx_strand_id
1 'polypeptide(L)'
;MALPLSVFLPACIIGLTLAHFLYTVIYQLFFSPLHKFPGPKLWAVSIIPYVRMHLQGQSHKRILELHQKYGPIVRIGPNFLSFNHPDAMKEIRGHRKTGTGENSKEPHAATPNADNIIGANRPDHQRFRRALANGFSARTMQDQQPIIKSYIDSFIRVLHEECADGKEPLNIEKWLNFLTF
;
A
#
# COMPACT_ATOMS: atom_id res chain seq x y z
N MET A 1 0.73 -56.46 -3.06
CA MET A 1 1.19 -56.08 -1.72
C MET A 1 0.74 -54.64 -1.50
N ALA A 2 -0.23 -54.38 -0.62
CA ALA A 2 -0.72 -53.03 -0.38
C ALA A 2 0.38 -52.21 0.32
N LEU A 3 0.62 -50.98 -0.13
CA LEU A 3 1.53 -50.07 0.56
C LEU A 3 1.02 -49.83 1.99
N PRO A 4 1.89 -49.78 3.00
CA PRO A 4 1.47 -49.47 4.36
C PRO A 4 0.82 -48.09 4.40
N LEU A 5 -0.23 -47.93 5.20
CA LEU A 5 -1.01 -46.70 5.30
C LEU A 5 -0.13 -45.48 5.62
N SER A 6 0.96 -45.69 6.37
CA SER A 6 1.97 -44.69 6.71
C SER A 6 2.74 -44.12 5.51
N VAL A 7 2.80 -44.83 4.38
CA VAL A 7 3.44 -44.38 3.14
C VAL A 7 2.39 -43.89 2.14
N PHE A 8 1.24 -44.54 2.09
CA PHE A 8 0.16 -44.19 1.18
C PHE A 8 -0.44 -42.79 1.45
N LEU A 9 -0.68 -42.45 2.72
CA LEU A 9 -1.27 -41.15 3.09
C LEU A 9 -0.34 -39.97 2.72
N PRO A 10 0.96 -39.96 3.09
CA PRO A 10 1.87 -38.90 2.65
C PRO A 10 1.99 -38.79 1.13
N ALA A 11 2.05 -39.91 0.42
CA ALA A 11 2.11 -39.91 -1.05
C ALA A 11 0.87 -39.25 -1.67
N CYS A 12 -0.33 -39.54 -1.15
CA CYS A 12 -1.57 -38.89 -1.58
C CYS A 12 -1.56 -37.39 -1.30
N ILE A 13 -1.09 -36.97 -0.12
CA ILE A 13 -0.99 -35.55 0.25
C ILE A 13 -0.03 -34.80 -0.69
N ILE A 14 1.14 -35.38 -0.96
CA ILE A 14 2.12 -34.81 -1.90
C ILE A 14 1.52 -34.71 -3.30
N GLY A 15 0.87 -35.78 -3.78
CA GLY A 15 0.21 -35.80 -5.08
C GLY A 15 -0.88 -34.74 -5.21
N LEU A 16 -1.77 -34.63 -4.23
CA LEU A 16 -2.82 -33.61 -4.20
C LEU A 16 -2.26 -32.19 -4.13
N THR A 17 -1.19 -31.97 -3.36
CA THR A 17 -0.52 -30.67 -3.24
C THR A 17 0.09 -30.25 -4.58
N LEU A 18 0.80 -31.15 -5.24
CA LEU A 18 1.38 -30.90 -6.57
C LEU A 18 0.30 -30.65 -7.63
N ALA A 19 -0.77 -31.44 -7.61
CA ALA A 19 -1.91 -31.26 -8.51
C ALA A 19 -2.60 -29.91 -8.30
N HIS A 20 -2.82 -29.50 -7.04
CA HIS A 20 -3.40 -28.20 -6.71
C HIS A 20 -2.49 -27.04 -7.13
N PHE A 21 -1.17 -27.18 -6.93
CA PHE A 21 -0.20 -26.18 -7.38
C PHE A 21 -0.20 -26.03 -8.90
N LEU A 22 -0.15 -27.14 -9.65
CA LEU A 22 -0.23 -27.15 -11.11
C LEU A 22 -1.53 -26.52 -11.61
N TYR A 23 -2.67 -26.90 -11.02
CA TYR A 23 -3.97 -26.30 -11.31
C TYR A 23 -3.93 -24.78 -11.12
N THR A 24 -3.39 -24.31 -10.00
CA THR A 24 -3.30 -22.88 -9.68
C THR A 24 -2.43 -22.14 -10.70
N VAL A 25 -1.28 -22.69 -11.09
CA VAL A 25 -0.39 -22.10 -12.10
C VAL A 25 -1.12 -21.95 -13.43
N ILE A 26 -1.77 -23.03 -13.89
CA ILE A 26 -2.50 -23.04 -15.17
C ILE A 26 -3.67 -22.06 -15.11
N TYR A 27 -4.47 -22.11 -14.04
CA TYR A 27 -5.59 -21.20 -13.85
C TYR A 27 -5.12 -19.74 -13.87
N GLN A 28 -4.09 -19.40 -13.10
CA GLN A 28 -3.62 -18.01 -13.00
C GLN A 28 -3.07 -17.47 -14.31
N LEU A 29 -2.40 -18.30 -15.12
CA LEU A 29 -1.80 -17.87 -16.38
C LEU A 29 -2.76 -17.83 -17.55
N PHE A 30 -3.81 -18.67 -17.56
CA PHE A 30 -4.67 -18.85 -18.74
C PHE A 30 -6.15 -18.55 -18.50
N PHE A 31 -6.67 -18.83 -17.31
CA PHE A 31 -8.12 -18.79 -17.04
C PHE A 31 -8.54 -17.67 -16.08
N SER A 32 -7.61 -17.12 -15.31
CA SER A 32 -7.86 -15.99 -14.41
C SER A 32 -8.39 -14.79 -15.19
N PRO A 33 -9.37 -14.03 -14.68
CA PRO A 33 -9.85 -12.81 -15.34
C PRO A 33 -8.74 -11.77 -15.56
N LEU A 34 -7.61 -11.90 -14.83
CA LEU A 34 -6.44 -11.04 -14.94
C LEU A 34 -5.40 -11.53 -15.96
N HIS A 35 -5.58 -12.68 -16.62
CA HIS A 35 -4.59 -13.23 -17.58
C HIS A 35 -4.31 -12.29 -18.76
N LYS A 36 -5.29 -11.47 -19.14
CA LYS A 36 -5.20 -10.48 -20.23
C LYS A 36 -4.27 -9.30 -19.93
N PHE A 37 -3.92 -9.07 -18.65
CA PHE A 37 -3.06 -7.96 -18.28
C PHE A 37 -1.59 -8.38 -18.30
N PRO A 38 -0.70 -7.56 -18.90
CA PRO A 38 0.71 -7.90 -19.00
C PRO A 38 1.41 -7.85 -17.64
N GLY A 39 2.49 -8.61 -17.49
CA GLY A 39 3.30 -8.63 -16.28
C GLY A 39 4.20 -9.86 -16.18
N PRO A 40 5.10 -9.94 -15.20
CA PRO A 40 5.94 -11.12 -15.00
C PRO A 40 5.09 -12.35 -14.63
N LYS A 41 5.24 -13.45 -15.38
CA LYS A 41 4.45 -14.68 -15.17
C LYS A 41 4.56 -15.24 -13.74
N LEU A 42 5.75 -15.16 -13.13
CA LEU A 42 5.95 -15.59 -11.74
C LEU A 42 5.10 -14.80 -10.74
N TRP A 43 4.86 -13.51 -11.01
CA TRP A 43 4.04 -12.64 -10.16
C TRP A 43 2.55 -12.91 -10.39
N ALA A 44 2.16 -13.28 -11.61
CA ALA A 44 0.78 -13.71 -11.89
C ALA A 44 0.38 -14.97 -11.11
N VAL A 45 1.34 -15.84 -10.79
CA VAL A 45 1.10 -17.12 -10.10
C VAL A 45 1.28 -17.01 -8.58
N SER A 46 2.23 -16.19 -8.10
CA SER A 46 2.59 -16.14 -6.67
C SER A 46 2.72 -14.71 -6.14
N ILE A 47 2.35 -14.53 -4.88
CA ILE A 47 2.51 -13.27 -4.14
C ILE A 47 3.96 -13.07 -3.63
N ILE A 48 4.77 -14.13 -3.61
CA ILE A 48 6.12 -14.10 -3.05
C ILE A 48 7.00 -13.00 -3.67
N PRO A 49 7.03 -12.81 -5.01
CA PRO A 49 7.84 -11.75 -5.60
C PRO A 49 7.39 -10.34 -5.19
N TYR A 50 6.07 -10.13 -5.04
CA TYR A 50 5.50 -8.88 -4.57
C TYR A 50 5.92 -8.58 -3.13
N VAL A 51 5.82 -9.57 -2.23
CA VAL A 51 6.26 -9.44 -0.82
C VAL A 51 7.76 -9.17 -0.76
N ARG A 52 8.57 -9.93 -1.50
CA ARG A 52 10.02 -9.74 -1.57
C ARG A 52 10.38 -8.32 -2.03
N MET A 53 9.70 -7.82 -3.07
CA MET A 53 9.89 -6.45 -3.56
C MET A 53 9.63 -5.41 -2.45
N HIS A 54 8.59 -5.61 -1.62
CA HIS A 54 8.28 -4.71 -0.51
C HIS A 54 9.31 -4.81 0.61
N LEU A 55 9.71 -6.02 0.99
CA LEU A 55 10.72 -6.25 2.04
C LEU A 55 12.10 -5.70 1.67
N GLN A 56 12.42 -5.59 0.38
CA GLN A 56 13.66 -4.98 -0.09
C GLN A 56 13.67 -3.44 -0.02
N GLY A 57 12.54 -2.79 0.28
CA GLY A 57 12.44 -1.33 0.36
C GLY A 57 12.51 -0.61 -1.00
N GLN A 58 12.49 -1.34 -2.12
CA GLN A 58 12.65 -0.80 -3.48
C GLN A 58 11.38 -0.94 -4.33
N SER A 59 10.21 -1.09 -3.68
CA SER A 59 8.93 -1.31 -4.37
C SER A 59 8.60 -0.25 -5.41
N HIS A 60 8.79 1.03 -5.07
CA HIS A 60 8.54 2.15 -5.98
C HIS A 60 9.38 2.06 -7.27
N LYS A 61 10.68 1.73 -7.18
CA LYS A 61 11.55 1.55 -8.35
C LYS A 61 11.11 0.37 -9.20
N ARG A 62 10.82 -0.75 -8.55
CA ARG A 62 10.45 -1.98 -9.26
C ARG A 62 9.09 -1.85 -9.96
N ILE A 63 8.12 -1.22 -9.33
CA ILE A 63 6.81 -0.92 -9.95
C ILE A 63 6.99 0.04 -11.14
N LEU A 64 7.85 1.06 -11.02
CA LEU A 64 8.17 1.96 -12.13
C LEU A 64 8.76 1.19 -13.33
N GLU A 65 9.77 0.34 -13.12
CA GLU A 65 10.36 -0.50 -14.17
C GLU A 65 9.32 -1.38 -14.86
N LEU A 66 8.41 -1.96 -14.07
CA LEU A 66 7.34 -2.80 -14.60
C LEU A 66 6.38 -1.99 -15.49
N HIS A 67 6.01 -0.78 -15.08
CA HIS A 67 5.18 0.11 -15.90
C HIS A 67 5.89 0.59 -17.16
N GLN A 68 7.19 0.89 -17.08
CA GLN A 68 8.01 1.24 -18.25
C GLN A 68 8.07 0.09 -19.27
N LYS A 69 8.08 -1.17 -18.79
CA LYS A 69 8.16 -2.35 -19.65
C LYS A 69 6.81 -2.82 -20.20
N TYR A 70 5.78 -2.86 -19.37
CA TYR A 70 4.49 -3.51 -19.66
C TYR A 70 3.35 -2.52 -19.94
N GLY A 71 3.57 -1.22 -19.70
CA GLY A 71 2.60 -0.16 -19.95
C GLY A 71 1.80 0.26 -18.71
N PRO A 72 0.67 0.96 -18.90
CA PRO A 72 -0.02 1.67 -17.82
C PRO A 72 -0.78 0.77 -16.85
N ILE A 73 -1.06 -0.48 -17.20
CA ILE A 73 -1.75 -1.44 -16.32
C ILE A 73 -0.95 -2.72 -16.29
N VAL A 74 -0.46 -3.10 -15.11
CA VAL A 74 0.45 -4.24 -14.96
C VAL A 74 -0.04 -5.18 -13.89
N ARG A 75 -0.03 -6.49 -14.19
CA ARG A 75 -0.29 -7.53 -13.20
C ARG A 75 0.94 -7.74 -12.32
N ILE A 76 0.78 -7.44 -11.04
CA ILE A 76 1.86 -7.49 -10.03
C ILE A 76 1.60 -8.52 -8.93
N GLY A 77 0.63 -9.42 -9.14
CA GLY A 77 0.31 -10.49 -8.22
C GLY A 77 -0.81 -11.37 -8.77
N PRO A 78 -1.17 -12.45 -8.05
CA PRO A 78 -2.25 -13.33 -8.44
C PRO A 78 -3.57 -12.59 -8.65
N ASN A 79 -3.87 -11.67 -7.73
CA ASN A 79 -5.10 -10.87 -7.66
C ASN A 79 -4.79 -9.36 -7.61
N PHE A 80 -3.61 -8.94 -8.08
CA PHE A 80 -3.15 -7.55 -7.96
C PHE A 80 -2.82 -6.94 -9.32
N LEU A 81 -3.40 -5.78 -9.57
CA LEU A 81 -3.07 -4.90 -10.69
C LEU A 81 -2.48 -3.59 -10.15
N SER A 82 -1.44 -3.12 -10.81
CA SER A 82 -0.89 -1.78 -10.65
C SER A 82 -1.38 -0.90 -11.78
N PHE A 83 -1.85 0.30 -11.46
CA PHE A 83 -2.37 1.26 -12.42
C PHE A 83 -1.54 2.53 -12.39
N ASN A 84 -1.03 2.90 -13.57
CA ASN A 84 -0.36 4.16 -13.85
C ASN A 84 -1.03 4.78 -15.08
N HIS A 85 -2.29 5.19 -14.91
CA HIS A 85 -3.13 5.78 -15.95
C HIS A 85 -3.85 7.02 -15.41
N PRO A 86 -3.95 8.13 -16.16
CA PRO A 86 -4.54 9.38 -15.67
C PRO A 86 -5.98 9.20 -15.16
N ASP A 87 -6.78 8.36 -15.82
CA ASP A 87 -8.17 8.12 -15.41
C ASP A 87 -8.31 7.22 -14.18
N ALA A 88 -7.27 6.47 -13.80
CA ALA A 88 -7.36 5.49 -12.72
C ALA A 88 -7.70 6.13 -11.37
N MET A 89 -7.18 7.34 -11.10
CA MET A 89 -7.49 8.05 -9.86
C MET A 89 -8.99 8.34 -9.74
N LYS A 90 -9.61 8.83 -10.82
CA LYS A 90 -11.03 9.15 -10.85
C LYS A 90 -11.90 7.89 -10.79
N GLU A 91 -11.57 6.86 -11.55
CA GLU A 91 -12.37 5.63 -11.61
C GLU A 91 -12.25 4.77 -10.34
N ILE A 92 -11.08 4.72 -9.71
CA ILE A 92 -10.84 3.86 -8.54
C ILE A 92 -11.06 4.60 -7.22
N ARG A 93 -10.63 5.87 -7.13
CA ARG A 93 -10.61 6.66 -5.89
C ARG A 93 -11.47 7.93 -5.94
N GLY A 94 -12.15 8.20 -7.05
CA GLY A 94 -13.05 9.34 -7.19
C GLY A 94 -14.35 9.19 -6.41
N HIS A 95 -15.26 10.14 -6.61
CA HIS A 95 -16.58 10.05 -6.00
C HIS A 95 -17.33 8.80 -6.46
N ARG A 96 -17.89 8.10 -5.49
CA ARG A 96 -18.63 6.86 -5.71
C ARG A 96 -19.82 7.10 -6.64
N LYS A 97 -19.89 6.34 -7.73
CA LYS A 97 -21.07 6.29 -8.62
C LYS A 97 -22.25 5.68 -7.85
N THR A 98 -23.44 6.26 -7.97
CA THR A 98 -24.65 5.75 -7.30
C THR A 98 -24.84 4.26 -7.61
N GLY A 99 -25.12 3.44 -6.59
CA GLY A 99 -25.28 1.98 -6.75
C GLY A 99 -24.00 1.15 -6.70
N THR A 100 -22.81 1.77 -6.65
CA THR A 100 -21.54 1.04 -6.44
C THR A 100 -21.22 0.84 -4.95
N GLY A 101 -20.66 -0.31 -4.61
CA GLY A 101 -20.13 -0.60 -3.28
C GLY A 101 -18.92 0.26 -2.94
N GLU A 102 -18.48 0.24 -1.68
CA GLU A 102 -17.19 0.81 -1.29
C GLU A 102 -16.08 -0.21 -1.61
N ASN A 103 -14.92 0.27 -2.08
CA ASN A 103 -13.76 -0.60 -2.22
C ASN A 103 -13.33 -1.09 -0.83
N SER A 104 -13.16 -2.40 -0.68
CA SER A 104 -12.70 -2.98 0.58
C SER A 104 -11.30 -2.47 0.90
N LYS A 105 -11.03 -2.28 2.19
CA LYS A 105 -9.68 -2.03 2.67
C LYS A 105 -8.85 -3.31 2.52
N GLU A 106 -7.57 -3.15 2.21
CA GLU A 106 -6.64 -4.27 2.21
C GLU A 106 -6.50 -4.78 3.67
N PRO A 107 -6.80 -6.07 3.95
CA PRO A 107 -6.89 -6.56 5.33
C PRO A 107 -5.60 -6.43 6.14
N HIS A 108 -4.43 -6.64 5.54
CA HIS A 108 -3.16 -6.54 6.26
C HIS A 108 -2.87 -5.12 6.74
N ALA A 109 -3.25 -4.09 5.97
CA ALA A 109 -3.12 -2.69 6.35
C ALA A 109 -4.22 -2.23 7.33
N ALA A 110 -5.44 -2.76 7.20
CA ALA A 110 -6.60 -2.31 7.97
C ALA A 110 -6.71 -2.94 9.36
N THR A 111 -6.37 -4.23 9.50
CA THR A 111 -6.58 -4.98 10.75
C THR A 111 -5.87 -4.37 11.96
N PRO A 112 -4.59 -3.92 11.86
CA PRO A 112 -3.92 -3.26 12.98
C PRO A 112 -4.51 -1.90 13.37
N ASN A 113 -5.35 -1.32 12.51
CA ASN A 113 -5.92 0.02 12.65
C ASN A 113 -7.45 -0.01 12.78
N ALA A 114 -8.03 -1.16 13.13
CA ALA A 114 -9.48 -1.37 13.10
C ALA A 114 -10.25 -0.46 14.07
N ASP A 115 -9.57 0.06 15.10
CA ASP A 115 -10.10 0.92 16.15
C ASP A 115 -9.99 2.43 15.85
N ASN A 116 -9.42 2.80 14.70
CA ASN A 116 -9.21 4.19 14.32
C ASN A 116 -9.69 4.50 12.89
N ILE A 117 -9.67 5.78 12.51
CA ILE A 117 -10.20 6.22 11.20
C ILE A 117 -9.50 5.54 10.00
N ILE A 118 -8.26 5.08 10.14
CA ILE A 118 -7.51 4.48 9.04
C ILE A 118 -8.04 3.08 8.70
N GLY A 119 -8.23 2.21 9.69
CA GLY A 119 -8.59 0.80 9.48
C GLY A 119 -10.03 0.43 9.77
N ALA A 120 -10.81 1.31 10.42
CA ALA A 120 -12.18 1.02 10.83
C ALA A 120 -13.12 0.55 9.71
N ASN A 121 -14.11 -0.27 10.07
CA ASN A 121 -15.21 -0.62 9.18
C ASN A 121 -16.01 0.64 8.77
N ARG A 122 -16.94 0.50 7.82
CA ARG A 122 -17.67 1.64 7.26
C ARG A 122 -18.48 2.45 8.30
N PRO A 123 -19.32 1.83 9.15
CA PRO A 123 -20.01 2.56 10.23
C PRO A 123 -19.06 3.33 11.16
N ASP A 124 -18.02 2.68 11.65
CA ASP A 124 -17.07 3.28 12.59
C ASP A 124 -16.22 4.36 11.91
N HIS A 125 -15.79 4.16 10.66
CA HIS A 125 -15.13 5.18 9.85
C HIS A 125 -16.00 6.43 9.71
N GLN A 126 -17.31 6.28 9.46
CA GLN A 126 -18.23 7.42 9.40
C GLN A 126 -18.35 8.14 10.75
N ARG A 127 -18.39 7.40 11.87
CA ARG A 127 -18.38 7.97 13.23
C ARG A 127 -17.10 8.76 13.49
N PHE A 128 -15.93 8.16 13.25
CA PHE A 128 -14.64 8.82 13.46
C PHE A 128 -14.46 10.03 12.55
N ARG A 129 -14.82 9.93 11.26
CA ARG A 129 -14.77 11.05 10.33
C ARG A 129 -15.62 12.23 10.82
N ARG A 130 -16.83 11.97 11.32
CA ARG A 130 -17.70 13.04 11.87
C ARG A 130 -17.07 13.69 13.10
N ALA A 131 -16.51 12.91 14.01
CA ALA A 131 -15.84 13.44 15.20
C ALA A 131 -14.63 14.32 14.84
N LEU A 132 -13.85 13.94 13.83
CA LEU A 132 -12.66 14.69 13.40
C LEU A 132 -12.96 15.86 12.46
N ALA A 133 -14.14 15.91 11.82
CA ALA A 133 -14.45 16.85 10.75
C ALA A 133 -14.26 18.32 11.13
N ASN A 134 -14.58 18.71 12.36
CA ASN A 134 -14.41 20.08 12.83
C ASN A 134 -12.93 20.50 12.84
N GLY A 135 -12.03 19.61 13.24
CA GLY A 135 -10.59 19.85 13.27
C GLY A 135 -10.00 20.18 11.89
N PHE A 136 -10.64 19.73 10.82
CA PHE A 136 -10.25 19.99 9.43
C PHE A 136 -11.08 21.09 8.75
N SER A 137 -11.86 21.87 9.52
CA SER A 137 -12.58 23.01 8.97
C SER A 137 -11.62 24.15 8.59
N ALA A 138 -11.97 24.95 7.59
CA ALA A 138 -11.13 26.08 7.16
C ALA A 138 -10.81 27.05 8.31
N ARG A 139 -11.80 27.32 9.16
CA ARG A 139 -11.63 28.17 10.34
C ARG A 139 -10.66 27.55 11.35
N THR A 140 -10.88 26.29 11.74
CA THR A 140 -10.00 25.61 12.71
C THR A 140 -8.57 25.49 12.18
N MET A 141 -8.39 25.28 10.88
CA MET A 141 -7.06 25.30 10.26
C MET A 141 -6.39 26.68 10.31
N GLN A 142 -7.14 27.77 10.13
CA GLN A 142 -6.62 29.14 10.30
C GLN A 142 -6.28 29.43 11.77
N ASP A 143 -7.11 28.97 12.70
CA ASP A 143 -6.89 29.15 14.14
C ASP A 143 -5.60 28.44 14.63
N GLN A 144 -5.10 27.43 13.89
CA GLN A 144 -3.82 26.76 14.17
C GLN A 144 -2.59 27.56 13.71
N GLN A 145 -2.75 28.55 12.84
CA GLN A 145 -1.64 29.31 12.25
C GLN A 145 -0.69 29.91 13.31
N PRO A 146 -1.15 30.53 14.42
CA PRO A 146 -0.24 31.11 15.41
C PRO A 146 0.66 30.06 16.08
N ILE A 147 0.13 28.86 16.32
CA ILE A 147 0.87 27.74 16.92
C ILE A 147 1.92 27.24 15.92
N ILE A 148 1.53 26.98 14.68
CA ILE A 148 2.48 26.53 13.64
C ILE A 148 3.58 27.58 13.44
N LYS A 149 3.20 28.87 13.41
CA LYS A 149 4.14 29.97 13.24
C LYS A 149 5.16 30.01 14.37
N SER A 150 4.77 29.81 15.64
CA SER A 150 5.73 29.85 16.75
C SER A 150 6.79 28.75 16.67
N TYR A 151 6.44 27.56 16.18
CA TYR A 151 7.40 26.48 15.93
C TYR A 151 8.32 26.79 14.73
N ILE A 152 7.77 27.36 13.66
CA ILE A 152 8.58 27.80 12.51
C ILE A 152 9.56 28.91 12.93
N ASP A 153 9.09 29.92 13.67
CA ASP A 153 9.95 31.00 14.17
C ASP A 153 11.08 30.44 15.05
N SER A 154 10.78 29.47 15.91
CA SER A 154 11.77 28.80 16.75
C SER A 154 12.78 27.99 15.93
N PHE A 155 12.31 27.25 14.92
CA PHE A 155 13.16 26.49 14.00
C PHE A 155 14.13 27.40 13.26
N ILE A 156 13.65 28.51 12.67
CA ILE A 156 14.50 29.48 11.97
C ILE A 156 15.53 30.11 12.91
N ARG A 157 15.11 30.50 14.13
CA ARG A 157 16.01 31.05 15.14
C ARG A 157 17.16 30.08 15.45
N VAL A 158 16.85 28.81 15.72
CA VAL A 158 17.87 27.81 16.04
C VAL A 158 18.77 27.52 14.84
N LEU A 159 18.25 27.49 13.62
CA LEU A 159 19.10 27.37 12.43
C LEU A 159 20.10 28.52 12.30
N HIS A 160 19.68 29.76 12.59
CA HIS A 160 20.59 30.92 12.59
C HIS A 160 21.67 30.80 13.67
N GLU A 161 21.30 30.38 14.89
CA GLU A 161 22.23 30.19 16.00
C GLU A 161 23.28 29.11 15.67
N GLU A 162 22.86 27.99 15.08
CA GLU A 162 23.71 26.83 14.86
C GLU A 162 24.56 26.93 13.59
N CYS A 163 24.13 27.69 12.57
CA CYS A 163 24.88 27.80 11.30
C CYS A 163 26.06 28.78 11.35
N ALA A 164 26.23 29.54 12.44
CA ALA A 164 27.29 30.52 12.64
C ALA A 164 27.45 31.49 11.43
N ASP A 165 26.35 32.13 11.00
CA ASP A 165 26.29 32.98 9.79
C ASP A 165 26.62 32.22 8.48
N GLY A 166 26.22 30.95 8.39
CA GLY A 166 26.46 30.09 7.24
C GLY A 166 27.89 29.55 7.14
N LYS A 167 28.69 29.66 8.21
CA LYS A 167 30.04 29.11 8.29
C LYS A 167 30.04 27.62 8.63
N GLU A 168 29.02 27.15 9.34
CA GLU A 168 28.91 25.76 9.77
C GLU A 168 27.76 25.05 9.01
N PRO A 169 28.05 23.92 8.34
CA PRO A 169 27.02 23.15 7.65
C PRO A 169 26.10 22.45 8.66
N LEU A 170 24.79 22.51 8.40
CA LEU A 170 23.77 21.88 9.25
C LEU A 170 23.17 20.65 8.58
N ASN A 171 22.94 19.60 9.38
CA ASN A 171 22.10 18.48 8.95
C ASN A 171 20.62 18.88 9.02
N ILE A 172 20.06 19.34 7.89
CA ILE A 172 18.67 19.79 7.81
C ILE A 172 17.66 18.66 8.06
N GLU A 173 18.01 17.40 7.78
CA GLU A 173 17.13 16.26 8.06
C GLU A 173 16.81 16.16 9.55
N LYS A 174 17.84 16.30 10.40
CA LYS A 174 17.68 16.32 11.86
C LYS A 174 16.75 17.44 12.31
N TRP A 175 16.97 18.65 11.80
CA TRP A 175 16.19 19.82 12.20
C TRP A 175 14.74 19.77 11.70
N LEU A 176 14.51 19.24 10.49
CA LEU A 176 13.15 19.02 9.99
C LEU A 176 12.41 17.97 10.82
N ASN A 177 13.09 16.91 11.26
CA ASN A 177 12.49 15.94 12.18
C ASN A 177 12.04 16.59 13.50
N PHE A 178 12.85 17.48 14.09
CA PHE A 178 12.45 18.25 15.29
C PHE A 178 11.33 19.26 15.05
N LEU A 179 11.22 19.82 13.84
CA LEU A 179 10.13 20.71 13.49
C LEU A 179 8.80 19.94 13.35
N THR A 180 8.85 18.68 12.89
CA THR A 180 7.64 17.89 12.59
C THR A 180 7.10 17.04 13.74
N PHE A 181 7.91 16.69 14.74
CA PHE A 181 7.55 15.80 15.87
C PHE A 181 7.83 16.46 17.22
#